data_AF-A0A3G8EUK9-F1
#
_entry.id   AF-A0A3G8EUK9-F1
#
_cell.length_a   1.000
_cell.length_b   1.000
_cell.length_c   1.000
_cell.angle_alpha   90.00
_cell.angle_beta   90.00
_cell.angle_gamma   90.00
#
_symmetry.space_group_name_H-M   'P 1'
#
loop_
_entity.id
_entity.type
_entity.pdbx_description
1 polymer ?
#
loop_
_entity_poly.entity_id
_entity_poly.type
_entity_poly.pdbx_seq_one_letter_code
_entity_poly.pdbx_strand_id
1 'polypeptide(L)'
;MDVPLTCDTLVFVGMVSTSGTKPFHPQTSRYYPTATHLCFVVPAIAPVLADGDPEKLFHGGKRPERRVALTPEAFVEQHTLITNMQLDVAAARRCFMAQLGKPLTSWKDMAPHEKALFAIFGLQYFLDDRKAALKLMDTLNLSCRIKSKRDSGKFCTPVYSLAKSAFQRVIKSNGAQQWLKQHRYVRSGLVWLYAHDLRLTPPNWIWLKGVDRTLFYALHRANTTKGFIEGAGVVAVARAEAEAMRFGLPCPEPCVDEAVEGLRRDMLSLGLIWDEPQPDRDRKRRILTNWSLTDDILPRTPATDNEF
;
A
#
# COMPACT_ATOMS: atom_id res chain seq x y z
N MET A 1 25.45 -9.59 21.43
CA MET A 1 24.42 -10.63 21.20
C MET A 1 23.82 -10.31 19.85
N ASP A 2 24.37 -10.96 18.83
CA ASP A 2 23.99 -10.77 17.44
C ASP A 2 22.63 -11.42 17.16
N VAL A 3 21.67 -10.61 16.71
CA VAL A 3 20.41 -11.07 16.12
C VAL A 3 20.60 -10.99 14.60
N PRO A 4 20.37 -12.07 13.85
CA PRO A 4 20.62 -12.07 12.41
C PRO A 4 19.67 -11.13 11.68
N LEU A 5 20.23 -10.36 10.74
CA LEU A 5 19.53 -9.55 9.76
C LEU A 5 18.65 -10.44 8.88
N THR A 6 17.34 -10.33 9.06
CA THR A 6 16.37 -10.78 8.06
C THR A 6 15.90 -9.53 7.30
N CYS A 7 16.24 -9.45 6.01
CA CYS A 7 15.62 -8.51 5.08
C CYS A 7 14.15 -8.92 4.91
N ASP A 8 13.28 -8.43 5.80
CA ASP A 8 11.84 -8.67 5.77
C ASP A 8 11.23 -8.02 4.53
N THR A 9 11.16 -8.78 3.44
CA THR A 9 10.60 -8.35 2.16
C THR A 9 9.08 -8.20 2.26
N LEU A 10 8.55 -7.18 1.61
CA LEU A 10 7.12 -6.86 1.61
C LEU A 10 6.31 -7.97 0.90
N VAL A 11 5.34 -8.57 1.59
CA VAL A 11 4.42 -9.59 1.01
C VAL A 11 3.03 -8.97 0.88
N PHE A 12 2.35 -9.11 -0.26
CA PHE A 12 1.04 -8.46 -0.42
C PHE A 12 -0.13 -9.28 0.12
N VAL A 13 -1.18 -8.59 0.57
CA VAL A 13 -2.41 -9.22 1.05
C VAL A 13 -3.55 -8.96 0.07
N GLY A 14 -4.10 -10.03 -0.52
CA GLY A 14 -5.40 -10.00 -1.21
C GLY A 14 -6.55 -10.17 -0.21
N MET A 15 -7.62 -9.37 -0.34
CA MET A 15 -8.90 -9.66 0.31
C MET A 15 -9.77 -10.46 -0.66
N VAL A 16 -10.07 -11.71 -0.31
CA VAL A 16 -10.99 -12.57 -1.08
C VAL A 16 -12.43 -12.07 -0.85
N SER A 17 -13.12 -11.73 -1.93
CA SER A 17 -14.54 -11.37 -1.92
C SER A 17 -15.40 -12.62 -2.11
N THR A 18 -16.04 -13.11 -1.06
CA THR A 18 -17.07 -14.15 -1.17
C THR A 18 -18.41 -13.50 -1.53
N SER A 19 -18.83 -13.64 -2.78
CA SER A 19 -20.15 -13.21 -3.25
C SER A 19 -21.13 -14.38 -3.22
N GLY A 20 -22.08 -14.37 -2.28
CA GLY A 20 -23.23 -15.25 -2.32
C GLY A 20 -24.19 -14.96 -1.16
N THR A 21 -25.35 -14.35 -1.46
CA THR A 21 -26.71 -14.93 -1.26
C THR A 21 -27.81 -13.87 -1.40
N LYS A 22 -28.77 -14.20 -2.31
CA LYS A 22 -30.20 -13.88 -2.50
C LYS A 22 -30.83 -12.53 -2.04
N PRO A 23 -31.78 -11.99 -2.84
CA PRO A 23 -32.43 -10.71 -2.56
C PRO A 23 -33.52 -10.84 -1.48
N PHE A 24 -33.50 -9.94 -0.51
CA PHE A 24 -34.57 -9.74 0.48
C PHE A 24 -35.41 -8.53 0.04
N HIS A 25 -36.74 -8.69 -0.06
CA HIS A 25 -37.65 -7.58 -0.37
C HIS A 25 -37.78 -6.63 0.84
N PRO A 26 -37.70 -5.30 0.67
CA PRO A 26 -37.85 -4.38 1.78
C PRO A 26 -39.34 -4.10 2.04
N GLN A 27 -39.80 -4.41 3.24
CA GLN A 27 -40.97 -3.74 3.80
C GLN A 27 -40.55 -2.34 4.28
N THR A 28 -41.32 -1.36 3.84
CA THR A 28 -41.25 0.05 4.20
C THR A 28 -41.25 0.26 5.71
N SER A 29 -40.15 0.76 6.28
CA SER A 29 -40.16 1.29 7.65
C SER A 29 -39.12 2.39 7.86
N ARG A 30 -39.66 3.61 8.00
CA ARG A 30 -39.24 4.75 8.84
C ARG A 30 -37.77 4.83 9.26
N TYR A 31 -37.12 5.92 8.82
CA TYR A 31 -35.96 6.59 9.43
C TYR A 31 -35.47 5.98 10.76
N TYR A 32 -34.28 5.36 10.76
CA TYR A 32 -33.60 4.91 11.97
C TYR A 32 -32.63 5.99 12.50
N PRO A 33 -33.02 6.82 13.49
CA PRO A 33 -32.13 7.82 14.10
C PRO A 33 -30.91 7.18 14.83
N THR A 34 -30.98 5.90 15.19
CA THR A 34 -29.96 5.18 15.95
C THR A 34 -28.60 5.10 15.26
N ALA A 35 -28.56 4.93 13.93
CA ALA A 35 -27.30 4.84 13.19
C ALA A 35 -26.51 6.16 13.22
N THR A 36 -27.19 7.31 13.26
CA THR A 36 -26.54 8.63 13.27
C THR A 36 -25.94 8.97 14.63
N HIS A 37 -26.52 8.46 15.73
CA HIS A 37 -25.96 8.64 17.07
C HIS A 37 -24.65 7.86 17.29
N LEU A 38 -24.46 6.75 16.55
CA LEU A 38 -23.27 5.91 16.65
C LEU A 38 -21.97 6.68 16.35
N CYS A 39 -22.02 7.71 15.50
CA CYS A 39 -20.82 8.49 15.19
C CYS A 39 -20.31 9.33 16.37
N PHE A 40 -21.16 9.67 17.35
CA PHE A 40 -20.70 10.38 18.55
C PHE A 40 -19.97 9.46 19.52
N VAL A 41 -20.27 8.16 19.47
CA VAL A 41 -19.59 7.12 20.26
C VAL A 41 -18.35 6.62 19.53
N VAL A 42 -18.41 6.52 18.20
CA VAL A 42 -17.31 6.07 17.34
C VAL A 42 -17.13 7.08 16.18
N PRO A 43 -16.41 8.19 16.40
CA PRO A 43 -16.21 9.22 15.38
C PRO A 43 -15.68 8.69 14.06
N ALA A 44 -14.80 7.69 14.10
CA ALA A 44 -14.19 7.05 12.92
C ALA A 44 -15.20 6.53 11.88
N ILE A 45 -16.44 6.17 12.28
CA ILE A 45 -17.46 5.66 11.36
C ILE A 45 -18.26 6.77 10.67
N ALA A 46 -18.13 8.02 11.12
CA ALA A 46 -18.84 9.17 10.55
C ALA A 46 -18.69 9.28 9.02
N PRO A 47 -17.50 9.07 8.41
CA PRO A 47 -17.35 9.10 6.95
C PRO A 47 -18.06 7.97 6.21
N VAL A 48 -18.34 6.85 6.89
CA VAL A 48 -19.06 5.71 6.28
C VAL A 48 -20.57 5.94 6.39
N LEU A 49 -21.03 6.44 7.54
CA LEU A 49 -22.46 6.75 7.74
C LEU A 49 -22.93 7.91 6.86
N ALA A 50 -22.07 8.90 6.63
CA ALA A 50 -22.36 9.99 5.70
C ALA A 50 -22.38 9.53 4.22
N ASP A 51 -21.87 8.32 3.93
CA ASP A 51 -21.80 7.69 2.59
C ASP A 51 -22.96 6.75 2.32
N GLY A 52 -23.43 6.08 3.37
CA GLY A 52 -24.51 5.12 3.29
C GLY A 52 -25.71 5.69 2.55
N ASP A 53 -26.32 4.84 1.73
CA ASP A 53 -27.62 5.13 1.16
C ASP A 53 -28.60 5.38 2.33
N PRO A 54 -29.32 6.51 2.38
CA PRO A 54 -30.23 6.79 3.48
C PRO A 54 -31.30 5.70 3.69
N GLU A 55 -31.68 5.00 2.63
CA GLU A 55 -32.69 3.95 2.64
C GLU A 55 -32.08 2.54 2.74
N LYS A 56 -30.91 2.32 2.13
CA LYS A 56 -30.26 0.99 2.06
C LYS A 56 -29.04 0.86 2.97
N LEU A 57 -28.69 1.89 3.73
CA LEU A 57 -27.52 1.98 4.60
C LEU A 57 -26.24 1.49 3.87
N PHE A 58 -25.64 0.40 4.35
CA PHE A 58 -24.43 -0.21 3.80
C PHE A 58 -24.69 -1.17 2.62
N HIS A 59 -25.96 -1.41 2.26
CA HIS A 59 -26.36 -2.37 1.22
C HIS A 59 -26.55 -1.72 -0.16
N GLY A 60 -26.28 -0.42 -0.30
CA GLY A 60 -26.23 0.27 -1.59
C GLY A 60 -25.05 -0.18 -2.47
N GLY A 61 -25.08 0.21 -3.75
CA GLY A 61 -23.96 -0.02 -4.67
C GLY A 61 -22.68 0.63 -4.16
N LYS A 62 -21.58 -0.13 -4.09
CA LYS A 62 -20.30 0.40 -3.59
C LYS A 62 -19.73 1.40 -4.59
N ARG A 63 -19.49 2.64 -4.12
CA ARG A 63 -18.82 3.66 -4.93
C ARG A 63 -17.41 3.21 -5.36
N PRO A 64 -16.88 3.67 -6.51
CA PRO A 64 -15.54 3.33 -6.97
C PRO A 64 -14.43 3.59 -5.94
N GLU A 65 -14.56 4.64 -5.14
CA GLU A 65 -13.62 5.05 -4.09
C GLU A 65 -13.59 4.06 -2.91
N ARG A 66 -14.72 3.37 -2.67
CA ARG A 66 -14.86 2.40 -1.57
C ARG A 66 -14.45 0.97 -1.96
N ARG A 67 -14.09 0.72 -3.23
CA ARG A 67 -13.60 -0.59 -3.69
C ARG A 67 -12.50 -1.14 -2.79
N VAL A 68 -12.48 -2.46 -2.62
CA VAL A 68 -11.43 -3.17 -1.88
C VAL A 68 -10.06 -2.92 -2.52
N ALA A 69 -8.99 -3.19 -1.78
CA ALA A 69 -7.63 -3.06 -2.31
C ALA A 69 -7.45 -3.96 -3.53
N LEU A 70 -6.66 -3.51 -4.51
CA LEU A 70 -6.25 -4.36 -5.61
C LEU A 70 -5.41 -5.52 -5.07
N THR A 71 -5.60 -6.69 -5.66
CA THR A 71 -4.67 -7.80 -5.48
C THR A 71 -3.42 -7.57 -6.36
N PRO A 72 -2.29 -8.21 -6.06
CA PRO A 72 -1.08 -8.10 -6.89
C PRO A 72 -1.32 -8.44 -8.37
N GLU A 73 -2.15 -9.45 -8.65
CA GLU A 73 -2.51 -9.89 -9.99
C GLU A 73 -3.29 -8.81 -10.74
N ALA A 74 -4.32 -8.25 -10.11
CA ALA A 74 -5.12 -7.19 -10.68
C ALA A 74 -4.29 -5.92 -10.93
N PHE A 75 -3.33 -5.62 -10.06
CA PHE A 75 -2.41 -4.51 -10.25
C PHE A 75 -1.49 -4.73 -11.46
N VAL A 76 -0.94 -5.93 -11.60
CA VAL A 76 -0.08 -6.31 -12.72
C VAL A 76 -0.82 -6.30 -14.05
N GLU A 77 -2.06 -6.79 -14.09
CA GLU A 77 -2.93 -6.74 -15.26
C GLU A 77 -3.25 -5.30 -15.65
N GLN A 78 -3.68 -4.49 -14.67
CA GLN A 78 -4.03 -3.08 -14.89
C GLN A 78 -2.87 -2.25 -15.45
N HIS A 79 -1.64 -2.57 -15.05
CA HIS A 79 -0.43 -1.85 -15.47
C HIS A 79 0.37 -2.57 -16.57
N THR A 80 -0.13 -3.71 -17.06
CA THR A 80 0.52 -4.53 -18.11
C THR A 80 1.99 -4.84 -17.79
N LEU A 81 2.26 -5.28 -16.55
CA LEU A 81 3.63 -5.43 -16.03
C LEU A 81 4.28 -6.78 -16.37
N ILE A 82 3.53 -7.74 -16.89
CA ILE A 82 4.07 -9.04 -17.30
C ILE A 82 4.02 -9.16 -18.82
N THR A 83 5.16 -9.51 -19.42
CA THR A 83 5.26 -9.89 -20.84
C THR A 83 6.00 -11.22 -20.93
N ASN A 84 5.50 -12.17 -21.73
CA ASN A 84 6.12 -13.49 -21.91
C ASN A 84 6.47 -14.19 -20.58
N MET A 85 5.57 -14.11 -19.58
CA MET A 85 5.78 -14.69 -18.25
C MET A 85 7.04 -14.14 -17.53
N GLN A 86 7.43 -12.91 -17.82
CA GLN A 86 8.49 -12.19 -17.13
C GLN A 86 7.96 -10.83 -16.65
N LEU A 87 8.40 -10.43 -15.45
CA LEU A 87 8.07 -9.12 -14.89
C LEU A 87 8.94 -8.03 -15.54
N ASP A 88 8.31 -7.00 -16.10
CA ASP A 88 9.00 -5.78 -16.48
C ASP A 88 9.34 -4.97 -15.21
N VAL A 89 10.55 -5.21 -14.71
CA VAL A 89 11.11 -4.56 -13.52
C VAL A 89 11.15 -3.04 -13.68
N ALA A 90 11.43 -2.53 -14.88
CA ALA A 90 11.50 -1.09 -15.12
C ALA A 90 10.11 -0.45 -15.09
N ALA A 91 9.11 -1.09 -15.68
CA ALA A 91 7.72 -0.64 -15.59
C ALA A 91 7.20 -0.70 -14.15
N ALA A 92 7.45 -1.80 -13.43
CA ALA A 92 7.07 -1.94 -12.03
C ALA A 92 7.68 -0.83 -11.17
N ARG A 93 8.98 -0.54 -11.36
CA ARG A 93 9.67 0.57 -10.70
C ARG A 93 8.99 1.91 -10.99
N ARG A 94 8.65 2.21 -12.24
CA ARG A 94 7.91 3.44 -12.60
C ARG A 94 6.56 3.53 -11.90
N CYS A 95 5.81 2.44 -11.84
CA CYS A 95 4.51 2.38 -11.15
C CYS A 95 4.65 2.66 -9.65
N PHE A 96 5.61 2.04 -8.96
CA PHE A 96 5.83 2.29 -7.53
C PHE A 96 6.40 3.68 -7.24
N MET A 97 7.29 4.20 -8.08
CA MET A 97 7.78 5.58 -7.97
C MET A 97 6.64 6.59 -8.11
N ALA A 98 5.67 6.35 -8.99
CA ALA A 98 4.50 7.20 -9.15
C ALA A 98 3.62 7.26 -7.88
N GLN A 99 3.67 6.25 -7.00
CA GLN A 99 2.95 6.25 -5.73
C GLN A 99 3.48 7.27 -4.72
N LEU A 100 4.73 7.74 -4.87
CA LEU A 100 5.34 8.69 -3.93
C LEU A 100 4.73 10.10 -4.04
N GLY A 101 4.24 10.47 -5.22
CA GLY A 101 3.66 11.78 -5.48
C GLY A 101 4.73 12.87 -5.63
N LYS A 102 4.44 14.07 -5.12
CA LYS A 102 5.32 15.24 -5.24
C LYS A 102 6.43 15.21 -4.18
N PRO A 103 7.66 15.63 -4.53
CA PRO A 103 8.73 15.76 -3.56
C PRO A 103 8.40 16.82 -2.51
N LEU A 104 8.89 16.59 -1.29
CA LEU A 104 8.79 17.49 -0.16
C LEU A 104 10.00 18.42 -0.15
N THR A 105 9.77 19.70 -0.44
CA THR A 105 10.80 20.74 -0.30
C THR A 105 10.51 21.67 0.88
N SER A 106 9.22 21.89 1.15
CA SER A 106 8.77 22.77 2.21
C SER A 106 7.41 22.36 2.76
N TRP A 107 7.06 22.89 3.93
CA TRP A 107 5.73 22.76 4.53
C TRP A 107 4.57 23.24 3.62
N LYS A 108 4.86 24.06 2.61
CA LYS A 108 3.85 24.57 1.67
C LYS A 108 3.37 23.48 0.70
N ASP A 109 4.24 22.54 0.35
CA ASP A 109 4.00 21.51 -0.66
C ASP A 109 2.96 20.48 -0.22
N MET A 110 2.78 20.32 1.10
CA MET A 110 1.82 19.39 1.67
C MET A 110 0.38 19.79 1.32
N ALA A 111 -0.37 18.82 0.82
CA ALA A 111 -1.80 18.95 0.58
C ALA A 111 -2.59 19.14 1.89
N PRO A 112 -3.82 19.67 1.84
CA PRO A 112 -4.62 19.91 3.05
C PRO A 112 -4.83 18.65 3.91
N HIS A 113 -5.04 17.48 3.31
CA HIS A 113 -5.19 16.22 4.03
C HIS A 113 -3.88 15.75 4.67
N GLU A 114 -2.76 15.93 3.99
CA GLU A 114 -1.43 15.62 4.51
C GLU A 114 -1.06 16.50 5.70
N LYS A 115 -1.37 17.81 5.63
CA LYS A 115 -1.20 18.74 6.76
C LYS A 115 -2.03 18.33 7.97
N ALA A 116 -3.27 17.87 7.74
CA ALA A 116 -4.13 17.41 8.82
C ALA A 116 -3.60 16.12 9.48
N LEU A 117 -3.17 15.14 8.68
CA LEU A 117 -2.56 13.91 9.19
C LEU A 117 -1.24 14.19 9.93
N PHE A 118 -0.39 15.05 9.37
CA PHE A 118 0.85 15.48 10.02
C PHE A 118 0.59 16.15 11.36
N ALA A 119 -0.44 17.00 11.46
CA ALA A 119 -0.83 17.61 12.72
C ALA A 119 -1.26 16.55 13.76
N ILE A 120 -2.07 15.57 13.35
CA ILE A 120 -2.52 14.48 14.25
C ILE A 120 -1.32 13.67 14.74
N PHE A 121 -0.50 13.15 13.82
CA PHE A 121 0.64 12.30 14.17
C PHE A 121 1.72 13.08 14.92
N GLY A 122 1.98 14.31 14.51
CA GLY A 122 3.00 15.15 15.15
C GLY A 122 2.61 15.68 16.53
N LEU A 123 1.31 15.90 16.80
CA LEU A 123 0.86 16.17 18.18
C LEU A 123 1.21 15.01 19.10
N GLN A 124 1.04 13.77 18.62
CA GLN A 124 1.34 12.59 19.39
C GLN A 124 2.85 12.33 19.49
N TYR A 125 3.56 12.33 18.36
CA TYR A 125 4.96 11.92 18.32
C TYR A 125 5.91 13.01 18.83
N PHE A 126 5.76 14.26 18.37
CA PHE A 126 6.71 15.32 18.71
C PHE A 126 6.39 16.02 20.03
N LEU A 127 5.11 16.08 20.41
CA LEU A 127 4.65 16.83 21.58
C LEU A 127 4.07 15.94 22.69
N ASP A 128 4.03 14.61 22.49
CA ASP A 128 3.42 13.62 23.40
C ASP A 128 1.98 13.97 23.84
N ASP A 129 1.27 14.74 23.03
CA ASP A 129 -0.08 15.25 23.31
C ASP A 129 -1.15 14.36 22.64
N ARG A 130 -1.23 13.12 23.12
CA ARG A 130 -2.18 12.12 22.61
C ARG A 130 -3.63 12.58 22.72
N LYS A 131 -3.97 13.28 23.81
CA LYS A 131 -5.35 13.76 24.03
C LYS A 131 -5.75 14.77 22.96
N ALA A 132 -4.86 15.73 22.62
CA ALA A 132 -5.14 16.66 21.53
C ALA A 132 -5.17 15.96 20.17
N ALA A 133 -4.28 14.98 19.92
CA ALA A 133 -4.27 14.21 18.68
C ALA A 133 -5.60 13.47 18.44
N LEU A 134 -6.09 12.73 19.46
CA LEU A 134 -7.38 12.04 19.42
C LEU A 134 -8.53 13.01 19.21
N LYS A 135 -8.57 14.11 19.97
CA LYS A 135 -9.61 15.14 19.83
C LYS A 135 -9.64 15.73 18.43
N LEU A 136 -8.48 16.06 17.86
CA LEU A 136 -8.39 16.61 16.50
C LEU A 136 -8.88 15.60 15.47
N MET A 137 -8.46 14.34 15.60
CA MET A 137 -8.87 13.24 14.72
C MET A 137 -10.38 13.02 14.75
N ASP A 138 -10.99 12.97 15.95
CA ASP A 138 -12.44 12.82 16.12
C ASP A 138 -13.21 14.02 15.56
N THR A 139 -12.70 15.22 15.79
CA THR A 139 -13.32 16.45 15.26
C THR A 139 -13.30 16.44 13.71
N LEU A 140 -12.19 16.02 13.11
CA LEU A 140 -12.08 15.88 11.65
C LEU A 140 -13.04 14.81 11.12
N ASN A 141 -13.13 13.65 11.78
CA ASN A 141 -14.04 12.59 11.40
C ASN A 141 -15.51 13.05 11.44
N LEU A 142 -15.92 13.70 12.53
CA LEU A 142 -17.28 14.26 12.67
C LEU A 142 -17.57 15.34 11.62
N SER A 143 -16.55 16.14 11.26
CA SER A 143 -16.70 17.18 10.24
C SER A 143 -17.04 16.64 8.84
N CYS A 144 -16.75 15.36 8.56
CA CYS A 144 -17.09 14.71 7.29
C CYS A 144 -18.61 14.61 7.04
N ARG A 145 -19.44 14.87 8.05
CA ARG A 145 -20.91 14.94 7.94
C ARG A 145 -21.39 16.26 7.34
N ILE A 146 -20.56 17.30 7.38
CA ILE A 146 -20.92 18.64 6.91
C ILE A 146 -20.79 18.65 5.39
N LYS A 147 -21.92 18.69 4.67
CA LYS A 147 -21.92 18.84 3.22
C LYS A 147 -21.71 20.31 2.85
N SER A 148 -20.73 20.60 2.01
CA SER A 148 -20.45 21.98 1.58
C SER A 148 -20.13 22.05 0.09
N LYS A 149 -20.37 23.22 -0.53
CA LYS A 149 -19.88 23.52 -1.88
C LYS A 149 -18.34 23.41 -1.98
N ARG A 150 -17.63 23.52 -0.85
CA ARG A 150 -16.19 23.29 -0.70
C ARG A 150 -15.75 21.93 -1.25
N ASP A 151 -16.63 20.94 -1.15
CA ASP A 151 -16.23 19.57 -1.39
C ASP A 151 -16.05 19.30 -2.90
N SER A 152 -16.52 20.20 -3.78
CA SER A 152 -16.34 20.10 -5.25
C SER A 152 -16.74 18.72 -5.81
N GLY A 153 -17.76 18.09 -5.22
CA GLY A 153 -18.19 16.74 -5.56
C GLY A 153 -17.35 15.61 -4.94
N LYS A 154 -16.23 15.92 -4.26
CA LYS A 154 -15.46 14.97 -3.46
C LYS A 154 -16.25 14.56 -2.23
N PHE A 155 -16.18 13.28 -1.93
CA PHE A 155 -17.07 12.66 -0.97
C PHE A 155 -16.44 12.60 0.44
N CYS A 156 -17.22 12.87 1.49
CA CYS A 156 -16.78 12.85 2.90
C CYS A 156 -15.42 13.51 3.17
N THR A 157 -15.25 14.73 2.66
CA THR A 157 -14.01 15.49 2.88
C THR A 157 -14.10 16.20 4.24
N PRO A 158 -13.13 16.00 5.15
CA PRO A 158 -13.14 16.71 6.43
C PRO A 158 -12.80 18.20 6.23
N VAL A 159 -13.19 19.00 7.21
CA VAL A 159 -12.90 20.44 7.25
C VAL A 159 -11.45 20.65 7.70
N TYR A 160 -10.49 20.59 6.76
CA TYR A 160 -9.05 20.67 7.05
C TYR A 160 -8.59 21.93 7.80
N SER A 161 -9.34 23.03 7.72
CA SER A 161 -9.03 24.26 8.46
C SER A 161 -9.02 24.05 9.98
N LEU A 162 -9.71 23.01 10.49
CA LEU A 162 -9.68 22.62 11.90
C LEU A 162 -8.30 22.19 12.39
N ALA A 163 -7.45 21.67 11.49
CA ALA A 163 -6.09 21.24 11.83
C ALA A 163 -5.05 22.37 11.79
N LYS A 164 -5.42 23.59 11.36
CA LYS A 164 -4.45 24.67 11.09
C LYS A 164 -3.65 25.07 12.33
N SER A 165 -4.32 25.23 13.48
CA SER A 165 -3.66 25.62 14.74
C SER A 165 -2.72 24.53 15.25
N ALA A 166 -3.16 23.28 15.24
CA ALA A 166 -2.35 22.12 15.60
C ALA A 166 -1.13 21.99 14.68
N PHE A 167 -1.33 22.11 13.37
CA PHE A 167 -0.25 22.08 12.39
C PHE A 167 0.80 23.15 12.68
N GLN A 168 0.39 24.41 12.89
CA GLN A 168 1.30 25.51 13.21
C GLN A 168 2.07 25.31 14.53
N ARG A 169 1.46 24.64 15.51
CA ARG A 169 2.12 24.28 16.77
C ARG A 169 3.17 23.18 16.55
N VAL A 170 2.83 22.13 15.81
CA VAL A 170 3.70 20.98 15.56
C VAL A 170 4.93 21.36 14.74
N ILE A 171 4.77 22.13 13.65
CA ILE A 171 5.92 22.49 12.78
C ILE A 171 6.98 23.33 13.49
N LYS A 172 6.65 24.00 14.61
CA LYS A 172 7.62 24.77 15.39
C LYS A 172 8.53 23.90 16.26
N SER A 173 8.21 22.61 16.43
CA SER A 173 9.04 21.70 17.21
C SER A 173 10.34 21.37 16.50
N ASN A 174 11.42 21.17 17.27
CA ASN A 174 12.72 20.76 16.73
C ASN A 174 12.62 19.41 15.99
N GLY A 175 11.82 18.48 16.51
CA GLY A 175 11.58 17.18 15.87
C GLY A 175 10.93 17.31 14.49
N ALA A 176 9.95 18.21 14.32
CA ALA A 176 9.34 18.45 13.01
C ALA A 176 10.33 19.06 12.01
N GLN A 177 11.21 19.96 12.45
CA GLN A 177 12.26 20.54 11.59
C GLN A 177 13.30 19.50 11.17
N GLN A 178 13.63 18.57 12.06
CA GLN A 178 14.52 17.45 11.75
C GLN A 178 13.85 16.47 10.77
N TRP A 179 12.60 16.11 11.02
CA TRP A 179 11.80 15.26 10.13
C TRP A 179 11.75 15.80 8.70
N LEU A 180 11.60 17.12 8.52
CA LEU A 180 11.58 17.73 7.18
C LEU A 180 12.90 17.52 6.41
N LYS A 181 14.03 17.40 7.10
CA LYS A 181 15.35 17.15 6.48
C LYS A 181 15.60 15.66 6.19
N GLN A 182 14.83 14.79 6.84
CA GLN A 182 15.03 13.34 6.82
C GLN A 182 14.16 12.61 5.80
N HIS A 183 13.15 13.28 5.23
CA HIS A 183 12.20 12.68 4.30
C HIS A 183 12.12 13.46 3.00
N ARG A 184 12.15 12.74 1.88
CA ARG A 184 12.08 13.34 0.54
C ARG A 184 10.66 13.48 0.02
N TYR A 185 9.72 12.66 0.50
CA TYR A 185 8.32 12.68 0.09
C TYR A 185 7.40 12.80 1.29
N VAL A 186 6.29 13.52 1.10
CA VAL A 186 5.29 13.72 2.17
C VAL A 186 4.69 12.39 2.60
N ARG A 187 4.34 11.54 1.64
CA ARG A 187 3.71 10.24 1.92
C ARG A 187 4.65 9.30 2.68
N SER A 188 5.93 9.22 2.29
CA SER A 188 6.90 8.36 2.99
C SER A 188 7.14 8.85 4.41
N GLY A 189 7.33 10.15 4.59
CA GLY A 189 7.51 10.74 5.92
C GLY A 189 6.28 10.59 6.83
N LEU A 190 5.06 10.65 6.28
CA LEU A 190 3.83 10.41 7.05
C LEU A 190 3.70 8.95 7.48
N VAL A 191 4.03 8.01 6.59
CA VAL A 191 4.08 6.58 6.90
C VAL A 191 5.11 6.31 7.97
N TRP A 192 6.30 6.89 7.85
CA TRP A 192 7.35 6.81 8.87
C TRP A 192 6.86 7.32 10.22
N LEU A 193 6.31 8.55 10.25
CA LEU A 193 5.85 9.19 11.48
C LEU A 193 4.77 8.36 12.18
N TYR A 194 3.86 7.77 11.41
CA TYR A 194 2.83 6.88 11.96
C TYR A 194 3.40 5.55 12.46
N ALA A 195 4.32 4.93 11.72
CA ALA A 195 4.94 3.65 12.09
C ALA A 195 5.73 3.73 13.41
N HIS A 196 6.30 4.90 13.73
CA HIS A 196 7.08 5.12 14.94
C HIS A 196 6.22 5.28 16.20
N ASP A 197 4.92 5.58 16.04
CA ASP A 197 4.01 5.70 17.17
C ASP A 197 2.58 5.25 16.85
N LEU A 198 2.39 3.94 16.92
CA LEU A 198 1.13 3.24 16.59
C LEU A 198 0.03 3.32 17.65
N ARG A 199 0.07 4.32 18.55
CA ARG A 199 -0.98 4.51 19.57
C ARG A 199 -2.34 4.90 18.98
N LEU A 200 -2.39 5.33 17.71
CA LEU A 200 -3.62 5.56 16.95
C LEU A 200 -3.90 4.34 16.06
N THR A 201 -5.10 3.79 16.14
CA THR A 201 -5.46 2.63 15.33
C THR A 201 -5.83 3.03 13.88
N PRO A 202 -5.56 2.17 12.88
CA PRO A 202 -5.80 2.46 11.46
C PRO A 202 -7.24 2.77 10.97
N PRO A 203 -8.36 2.45 11.66
CA PRO A 203 -9.69 2.82 11.14
C PRO A 203 -10.05 4.30 11.37
N ASN A 204 -9.20 5.10 12.03
CA ASN A 204 -9.59 6.44 12.45
C ASN A 204 -9.54 7.52 11.35
N TRP A 205 -9.17 7.18 10.12
CA TRP A 205 -9.14 8.12 8.98
C TRP A 205 -9.75 7.50 7.71
N ILE A 206 -10.92 6.86 7.83
CA ILE A 206 -11.62 6.21 6.69
C ILE A 206 -11.98 7.19 5.56
N TRP A 207 -12.12 8.49 5.86
CA TRP A 207 -12.32 9.54 4.86
C TRP A 207 -11.15 9.63 3.87
N LEU A 208 -9.93 9.31 4.31
CA LEU A 208 -8.73 9.40 3.49
C LEU A 208 -8.79 8.47 2.27
N LYS A 209 -9.50 7.34 2.35
CA LYS A 209 -9.63 6.39 1.24
C LYS A 209 -10.20 7.04 -0.04
N GLY A 210 -11.13 7.98 0.11
CA GLY A 210 -11.74 8.70 -1.01
C GLY A 210 -10.96 9.95 -1.46
N VAL A 211 -9.98 10.39 -0.67
CA VAL A 211 -9.16 11.59 -0.95
C VAL A 211 -7.80 11.20 -1.53
N ASP A 212 -7.12 10.25 -0.88
CA ASP A 212 -5.80 9.75 -1.24
C ASP A 212 -5.72 8.25 -0.91
N ARG A 213 -6.10 7.44 -1.90
CA ARG A 213 -6.17 5.97 -1.78
C ARG A 213 -4.80 5.34 -1.53
N THR A 214 -3.75 5.86 -2.17
CA THR A 214 -2.36 5.39 -2.01
C THR A 214 -1.88 5.63 -0.58
N LEU A 215 -2.04 6.85 -0.07
CA LEU A 215 -1.64 7.17 1.31
C LEU A 215 -2.48 6.39 2.32
N PHE A 216 -3.78 6.22 2.06
CA PHE A 216 -4.66 5.41 2.91
C PHE A 216 -4.12 3.99 3.11
N TYR A 217 -3.78 3.29 2.02
CA TYR A 217 -3.28 1.92 2.11
C TYR A 217 -1.85 1.83 2.64
N ALA A 218 -0.99 2.81 2.33
CA ALA A 218 0.35 2.87 2.88
C ALA A 218 0.32 2.99 4.42
N LEU A 219 -0.55 3.86 4.96
CA LEU A 219 -0.72 4.03 6.41
C LEU A 219 -1.31 2.78 7.10
N HIS A 220 -2.23 2.06 6.45
CA HIS A 220 -2.87 0.87 7.06
C HIS A 220 -1.90 -0.26 7.39
N ARG A 221 -0.73 -0.28 6.75
CA ARG A 221 0.29 -1.32 6.91
C ARG A 221 1.69 -0.73 7.12
N ALA A 222 1.75 0.47 7.69
CA ALA A 222 3.00 1.24 7.83
C ALA A 222 4.12 0.50 8.58
N ASN A 223 3.79 -0.32 9.57
CA ASN A 223 4.75 -1.05 10.40
C ASN A 223 4.60 -2.59 10.31
N THR A 224 4.12 -3.11 9.17
CA THR A 224 3.91 -4.55 9.01
C THR A 224 4.63 -5.06 7.78
N THR A 225 5.21 -6.26 7.86
CA THR A 225 5.87 -6.92 6.73
C THR A 225 4.93 -7.15 5.55
N LYS A 226 3.63 -7.34 5.81
CA LYS A 226 2.64 -7.46 4.75
C LYS A 226 1.98 -6.13 4.39
N GLY A 227 1.99 -5.77 3.11
CA GLY A 227 1.46 -4.49 2.62
C GLY A 227 0.33 -4.61 1.61
N PHE A 228 -0.21 -3.46 1.21
CA PHE A 228 -1.12 -3.35 0.07
C PHE A 228 -0.34 -2.83 -1.14
N ILE A 229 -0.55 -3.44 -2.30
CA ILE A 229 0.18 -3.11 -3.54
C ILE A 229 0.04 -1.63 -3.92
N GLU A 230 -1.11 -1.02 -3.63
CA GLU A 230 -1.46 0.35 -3.97
C GLU A 230 -0.74 1.43 -3.13
N GLY A 231 0.00 1.03 -2.09
CA GLY A 231 0.83 1.91 -1.26
C GLY A 231 2.24 1.36 -1.00
N ALA A 232 2.63 0.29 -1.69
CA ALA A 232 3.86 -0.46 -1.45
C ALA A 232 5.13 0.39 -1.68
N GLY A 233 5.15 1.17 -2.75
CA GLY A 233 6.29 2.03 -3.08
C GLY A 233 6.53 3.10 -2.02
N VAL A 234 5.46 3.64 -1.43
CA VAL A 234 5.55 4.60 -0.31
C VAL A 234 6.17 3.95 0.92
N VAL A 235 5.75 2.72 1.25
CA VAL A 235 6.28 2.00 2.42
C VAL A 235 7.74 1.62 2.21
N ALA A 236 8.12 1.16 1.02
CA ALA A 236 9.50 0.83 0.69
C ALA A 236 10.44 2.04 0.86
N VAL A 237 10.06 3.21 0.33
CA VAL A 237 10.85 4.44 0.51
C VAL A 237 10.90 4.86 1.98
N ALA A 238 9.77 4.78 2.70
CA ALA A 238 9.74 5.12 4.13
C ALA A 238 10.68 4.24 4.96
N ARG A 239 10.80 2.94 4.63
CA ARG A 239 11.73 2.00 5.26
C ARG A 239 13.18 2.31 4.92
N ALA A 240 13.49 2.57 3.65
CA ALA A 240 14.83 2.95 3.24
C ALA A 240 15.30 4.25 3.92
N GLU A 241 14.41 5.26 4.02
CA GLU A 241 14.66 6.50 4.78
C GLU A 241 14.87 6.18 6.27
N ALA A 242 14.04 5.31 6.86
CA ALA A 242 14.16 4.88 8.26
C ALA A 242 15.51 4.23 8.57
N GLU A 243 15.95 3.33 7.69
CA GLU A 243 17.20 2.60 7.84
C GLU A 243 18.40 3.53 7.72
N ALA A 244 18.41 4.42 6.73
CA ALA A 244 19.45 5.44 6.60
C ALA A 244 19.55 6.32 7.85
N MET A 245 18.41 6.76 8.41
CA MET A 245 18.38 7.51 9.67
C MET A 245 18.96 6.73 10.84
N ARG A 246 18.63 5.44 10.97
CA ARG A 246 19.15 4.56 12.02
C ARG A 246 20.68 4.45 11.99
N PHE A 247 21.27 4.49 10.79
CA PHE A 247 22.72 4.45 10.59
C PHE A 247 23.38 5.84 10.53
N GLY A 248 22.62 6.93 10.71
CA GLY A 248 23.15 8.30 10.63
C GLY A 248 23.60 8.70 9.21
N LEU A 249 23.09 8.02 8.19
CA LEU A 249 23.39 8.29 6.78
C LEU A 249 22.49 9.41 6.23
N PRO A 250 22.93 10.12 5.17
CA PRO A 250 22.07 11.08 4.48
C PRO A 250 20.83 10.40 3.90
N CYS A 251 19.74 11.15 3.76
CA CYS A 251 18.50 10.66 3.14
C CYS A 251 18.81 10.09 1.75
N PRO A 252 18.52 8.79 1.50
CA PRO A 252 18.88 8.14 0.25
C PRO A 252 18.05 8.69 -0.92
N GLU A 253 18.48 8.36 -2.13
CA GLU A 253 17.60 8.47 -3.30
C GLU A 253 16.42 7.49 -3.14
N PRO A 254 15.23 7.84 -3.65
CA PRO A 254 14.04 7.03 -3.46
C PRO A 254 14.21 5.65 -4.10
N CYS A 255 14.17 4.63 -3.25
CA CYS A 255 14.35 3.23 -3.63
C CYS A 255 13.03 2.47 -3.42
N VAL A 256 12.52 1.86 -4.50
CA VAL A 256 11.29 1.05 -4.48
C VAL A 256 11.57 -0.43 -4.73
N ASP A 257 12.83 -0.84 -4.64
CA ASP A 257 13.31 -2.17 -5.02
C ASP A 257 12.69 -3.25 -4.14
N GLU A 258 12.50 -2.95 -2.85
CA GLU A 258 11.79 -3.83 -1.93
C GLU A 258 10.35 -4.13 -2.40
N ALA A 259 9.63 -3.12 -2.93
CA ALA A 259 8.28 -3.31 -3.42
C ALA A 259 8.24 -4.08 -4.74
N VAL A 260 9.22 -3.86 -5.62
CA VAL A 260 9.37 -4.61 -6.89
C VAL A 260 9.68 -6.08 -6.61
N GLU A 261 10.59 -6.34 -5.68
CA GLU A 261 10.97 -7.69 -5.30
C GLU A 261 9.83 -8.42 -4.58
N GLY A 262 9.09 -7.74 -3.71
CA GLY A 262 7.85 -8.26 -3.12
C GLY A 262 6.84 -8.67 -4.20
N LEU A 263 6.66 -7.83 -5.23
CA LEU A 263 5.76 -8.12 -6.34
C LEU A 263 6.24 -9.33 -7.15
N ARG A 264 7.54 -9.41 -7.44
CA ARG A 264 8.15 -10.53 -8.15
C ARG A 264 7.86 -11.85 -7.42
N ARG A 265 8.09 -11.89 -6.10
CA ARG A 265 7.86 -13.10 -5.30
C ARG A 265 6.40 -13.53 -5.30
N ASP A 266 5.47 -12.58 -5.19
CA ASP A 266 4.05 -12.88 -5.26
C ASP A 266 3.68 -13.44 -6.66
N MET A 267 4.22 -12.87 -7.73
CA MET A 267 3.97 -13.37 -9.10
C MET A 267 4.58 -14.76 -9.34
N LEU A 268 5.77 -15.04 -8.80
CA LEU A 268 6.37 -16.38 -8.83
C LEU A 268 5.53 -17.39 -8.06
N SER A 269 5.09 -17.03 -6.85
CA SER A 269 4.25 -17.90 -6.01
C SER A 269 2.92 -18.24 -6.66
N LEU A 270 2.40 -17.34 -7.51
CA LEU A 270 1.16 -17.55 -8.27
C LEU A 270 1.38 -18.27 -9.61
N GLY A 271 2.64 -18.53 -10.00
CA GLY A 271 2.99 -19.15 -11.28
C GLY A 271 2.75 -18.25 -12.50
N LEU A 272 2.68 -16.93 -12.29
CA LEU A 272 2.44 -15.94 -13.36
C LEU A 272 3.73 -15.51 -14.06
N ILE A 273 4.89 -15.71 -13.44
CA ILE A 273 6.21 -15.47 -14.02
C ILE A 273 7.17 -16.62 -13.74
N TRP A 274 8.27 -16.69 -14.50
CA TRP A 274 9.38 -17.62 -14.29
C TRP A 274 10.68 -16.86 -14.03
N ASP A 275 11.50 -17.34 -13.09
CA ASP A 275 12.79 -16.71 -12.75
C ASP A 275 13.89 -16.99 -13.78
N GLU A 276 13.81 -18.12 -14.48
CA GLU A 276 14.70 -18.45 -15.61
C GLU A 276 14.00 -18.18 -16.94
N PRO A 277 14.74 -17.77 -18.01
CA PRO A 277 14.18 -17.80 -19.35
C PRO A 277 13.68 -19.22 -19.62
N GLN A 278 12.44 -19.35 -20.10
CA GLN A 278 11.86 -20.66 -20.41
C GLN A 278 12.90 -21.49 -21.17
N PRO A 279 13.13 -22.76 -20.81
CA PRO A 279 13.83 -23.65 -21.71
C PRO A 279 13.03 -23.62 -23.00
N ASP A 280 13.66 -23.04 -24.03
CA ASP A 280 13.08 -22.79 -25.33
C ASP A 280 12.22 -23.99 -25.72
N ARG A 281 10.94 -23.80 -26.04
CA ARG A 281 10.06 -24.94 -26.41
C ARG A 281 10.67 -25.71 -27.59
N ASP A 282 11.51 -25.04 -28.39
CA ASP A 282 12.28 -25.63 -29.47
C ASP A 282 13.51 -26.42 -29.00
N ARG A 283 14.05 -26.18 -27.80
CA ARG A 283 15.11 -27.01 -27.18
C ARG A 283 14.59 -28.39 -26.82
N LYS A 284 13.34 -28.53 -26.36
CA LYS A 284 12.71 -29.84 -26.14
C LYS A 284 12.49 -30.59 -27.47
N ARG A 285 12.09 -29.88 -28.54
CA ARG A 285 12.01 -30.49 -29.88
C ARG A 285 13.38 -30.91 -30.41
N ARG A 286 14.42 -30.08 -30.26
CA ARG A 286 15.81 -30.42 -30.65
C ARG A 286 16.38 -31.64 -29.92
N ILE A 287 16.09 -31.79 -28.62
CA ILE A 287 16.57 -32.94 -27.84
C ILE A 287 15.86 -34.22 -28.28
N LEU A 288 14.55 -34.15 -28.60
CA LEU A 288 13.79 -35.29 -29.12
C LEU A 288 14.18 -35.67 -30.57
N THR A 289 14.57 -34.72 -31.41
CA THR A 289 14.98 -35.00 -32.81
C THR A 289 16.45 -35.42 -32.94
N ASN A 290 17.31 -35.11 -31.96
CA ASN A 290 18.73 -35.50 -31.99
C ASN A 290 19.00 -36.89 -31.38
N TRP A 291 17.98 -37.55 -30.83
CA TRP A 291 18.06 -38.94 -30.34
C TRP A 291 17.69 -39.98 -31.40
N SER A 292 17.60 -39.59 -32.68
CA SER A 292 17.53 -40.51 -33.80
C SER A 292 18.79 -40.41 -34.66
N LEU A 293 19.51 -41.53 -34.73
CA LEU A 293 20.69 -41.80 -35.57
C LEU A 293 22.02 -41.18 -35.13
N THR A 294 22.63 -41.78 -34.12
CA THR A 294 23.94 -42.41 -34.32
C THR A 294 23.93 -43.70 -33.53
N ASP A 295 23.70 -44.81 -34.23
CA ASP A 295 24.13 -46.12 -33.78
C ASP A 295 25.64 -46.03 -33.51
N ASP A 296 26.02 -45.99 -32.23
CA ASP A 296 27.37 -46.28 -31.79
C ASP A 296 27.63 -47.78 -32.04
N ILE A 297 27.92 -48.10 -33.30
CA ILE A 297 28.52 -49.36 -33.71
C ILE A 297 29.93 -49.37 -33.12
N LEU A 298 30.06 -49.96 -31.92
CA LEU A 298 31.34 -50.38 -31.38
C LEU A 298 32.00 -51.34 -32.39
N PRO A 299 33.20 -51.05 -32.92
CA PRO A 299 33.91 -52.03 -33.73
C PRO A 299 34.37 -53.16 -32.80
N ARG A 300 33.77 -54.35 -32.95
CA ARG A 300 34.27 -55.58 -32.33
C ARG A 300 35.67 -55.84 -32.87
N THR A 301 36.68 -55.75 -32.00
CA THR A 301 38.02 -56.26 -32.26
C THR A 301 37.95 -57.77 -32.49
N PRO A 302 38.56 -58.31 -33.57
CA PRO A 302 38.69 -59.75 -33.73
C PRO A 302 39.78 -60.24 -32.77
N ALA A 303 39.42 -61.18 -31.90
CA ALA A 303 40.36 -61.93 -31.10
C ALA A 303 41.24 -62.77 -32.03
N THR A 304 42.54 -62.50 -32.02
CA THR A 304 43.57 -63.41 -32.52
C THR A 304 43.89 -64.41 -31.42
N ASP A 305 43.37 -65.62 -31.53
CA ASP A 305 43.91 -66.77 -30.80
C ASP A 305 44.80 -67.56 -31.78
N ASN A 306 46.10 -67.52 -31.52
CA ASN A 306 47.10 -68.42 -32.09
C ASN A 306 47.10 -69.74 -31.28
N GLU A 307 47.20 -70.85 -32.02
CA GLU A 307 47.91 -72.10 -31.72
C GLU A 307 48.19 -72.45 -30.24
N PHE A 308 47.55 -73.50 -29.72
CA PHE A 308 48.12 -74.84 -29.45
C PHE A 308 47.02 -75.80 -28.96
#